data_AF-A0A349MD53-F1
#
_entry.id   AF-A0A349MD53-F1
#
_cell.length_a   1.000
_cell.length_b   1.000
_cell.length_c   1.000
_cell.angle_alpha   90.00
_cell.angle_beta   90.00
_cell.angle_gamma   90.00
#
_symmetry.space_group_name_H-M   'P 1'
#
loop_
_entity.id
_entity.type
_entity.pdbx_description
1 polymer ?
#
loop_
_entity_poly.entity_id
_entity_poly.type
_entity_poly.pdbx_seq_one_letter_code
_entity_poly.pdbx_strand_id
1 'polypeptide(L)'
;MRPKLELMRTFFTTIFLLIVGLVSAQTTQPWQPDADGDGLINAEDMLQFLTVFNTQWGPDMTVACDYQGTEFETLFADLLNGNAQLDSLYFAFSIYDSAEVFLPECPEPVTLFNLVERSGTITSFERLTLPDGRMTVTSGEEVDGHYVFFDLRYNPEFAVYSIEFGDAAIVAESAPFFDGLWHYANDHIGLPFPSSWYLDDLGIHFPSYDGTLDEYGDFQFVPFWSVPVAGQTGE
;
A
#
# COMPACT_ATOMS: atom_id res chain seq x y z
N MET A 1 28.47 50.97 -28.52
CA MET A 1 28.48 51.03 -27.04
C MET A 1 27.44 50.09 -26.40
N ARG A 2 27.24 48.85 -26.91
CA ARG A 2 26.22 47.90 -26.41
C ARG A 2 26.70 46.53 -25.86
N PRO A 3 27.93 46.01 -26.08
CA PRO A 3 28.26 44.64 -25.67
C PRO A 3 28.53 44.46 -24.16
N LYS A 4 28.85 45.54 -23.44
CA LYS A 4 29.14 45.48 -21.99
C LYS A 4 27.89 45.25 -21.12
N LEU A 5 26.72 45.71 -21.57
CA LEU A 5 25.50 45.64 -20.77
C LEU A 5 24.89 44.23 -20.81
N GLU A 6 24.95 43.54 -21.95
CA GLU A 6 24.48 42.16 -22.05
C GLU A 6 25.39 41.19 -21.30
N LEU A 7 26.72 41.34 -21.38
CA LEU A 7 27.65 40.49 -20.63
C LEU A 7 27.45 40.62 -19.11
N MET A 8 27.24 41.84 -18.59
CA MET A 8 26.89 42.05 -17.18
C MET A 8 25.55 41.42 -16.83
N ARG A 9 24.55 41.56 -17.68
CA ARG A 9 23.22 41.00 -17.44
C ARG A 9 23.28 39.48 -17.38
N THR A 10 23.91 38.83 -18.35
CA THR A 10 24.08 37.36 -18.36
C THR A 10 24.87 36.90 -17.14
N PHE A 11 25.98 37.57 -16.78
CA PHE A 11 26.80 37.22 -15.61
C PHE A 11 26.04 37.32 -14.28
N PHE A 12 25.21 38.36 -14.11
CA PHE A 12 24.34 38.47 -12.94
C PHE A 12 23.24 37.40 -12.95
N THR A 13 22.68 37.04 -14.10
CA THR A 13 21.68 35.95 -14.18
C THR A 13 22.31 34.59 -13.88
N THR A 14 23.53 34.29 -14.34
CA THR A 14 24.21 33.03 -14.02
C THR A 14 24.62 32.94 -12.56
N ILE A 15 25.09 34.04 -11.95
CA ILE A 15 25.40 34.08 -10.52
C ILE A 15 24.13 33.92 -9.68
N PHE A 16 23.02 34.54 -10.09
CA PHE A 16 21.74 34.38 -9.40
C PHE A 16 21.20 32.95 -9.52
N LEU A 17 21.34 32.30 -10.68
CA LEU A 17 21.00 30.88 -10.86
C LEU A 17 21.93 29.93 -10.07
N LEU A 18 23.21 30.27 -9.91
CA LEU A 18 24.16 29.52 -9.07
C LEU A 18 23.89 29.69 -7.57
N ILE A 19 23.42 30.85 -7.14
CA ILE A 19 23.07 31.11 -5.72
C ILE A 19 21.70 30.50 -5.37
N VAL A 20 20.76 30.46 -6.31
CA VAL A 20 19.45 29.80 -6.10
C VAL A 20 19.58 28.26 -6.16
N GLY A 21 20.58 27.72 -6.87
CA GLY A 21 20.87 26.28 -6.91
C GLY A 21 21.64 25.73 -5.70
N LEU A 22 22.06 26.58 -4.76
CA LEU A 22 22.77 26.19 -3.53
C LEU A 22 21.89 26.23 -2.27
N VAL A 23 20.59 26.51 -2.42
CA VAL A 23 19.63 26.28 -1.33
C VAL A 23 19.31 24.78 -1.35
N SER A 24 20.12 24.06 -0.59
CA SER A 24 19.94 22.73 -0.04
C SER A 24 18.69 22.00 -0.51
N ALA A 25 18.89 20.90 -1.25
CA ALA A 25 17.97 19.78 -1.19
C ALA A 25 18.04 19.20 0.24
N GLN A 26 17.44 19.90 1.20
CA GLN A 26 17.20 19.37 2.54
C GLN A 26 16.18 18.25 2.36
N THR A 27 16.65 17.01 2.51
CA THR A 27 15.73 15.87 2.54
C THR A 27 14.94 15.98 3.85
N THR A 28 13.62 15.94 3.75
CA THR A 28 12.66 15.99 4.86
C THR A 28 12.66 14.70 5.70
N GLN A 29 13.75 13.96 5.70
CA GLN A 29 13.87 12.75 6.52
C GLN A 29 14.13 13.17 7.98
N PRO A 30 13.56 12.49 8.99
CA PRO A 30 13.49 13.02 10.36
C PRO A 30 14.85 13.29 11.03
N TRP A 31 15.94 12.73 10.49
CA TRP A 31 17.31 13.04 10.88
C TRP A 31 18.26 12.91 9.68
N GLN A 32 19.14 13.90 9.49
CA GLN A 32 20.15 13.96 8.45
C GLN A 32 21.55 13.78 9.09
N PRO A 33 22.36 12.77 8.69
CA PRO A 33 23.70 12.54 9.24
C PRO A 33 24.73 13.65 9.00
N ASP A 34 24.51 14.44 7.95
CA ASP A 34 25.23 15.66 7.57
C ASP A 34 24.25 16.81 7.83
N ALA A 35 24.14 17.19 9.10
CA ALA A 35 23.05 18.01 9.59
C ALA A 35 23.23 19.49 9.23
N ASP A 36 24.47 19.93 8.99
CA ASP A 36 24.79 21.26 8.47
C ASP A 36 24.86 21.34 6.93
N GLY A 37 24.86 20.20 6.23
CA GLY A 37 24.77 20.11 4.78
C GLY A 37 26.07 20.45 4.07
N ASP A 38 27.21 20.30 4.73
CA ASP A 38 28.54 20.62 4.17
C ASP A 38 29.15 19.48 3.32
N GLY A 39 28.46 18.33 3.26
CA GLY A 39 28.88 17.15 2.51
C GLY A 39 29.91 16.28 3.25
N LEU A 40 30.18 16.55 4.52
CA LEU A 40 31.01 15.77 5.42
C LEU A 40 30.18 15.34 6.64
N ILE A 41 30.65 14.34 7.36
CA ILE A 41 30.11 13.98 8.68
C ILE A 41 31.22 14.30 9.68
N ASN A 42 31.01 15.36 10.45
CA ASN A 42 32.01 15.97 11.31
C ASN A 42 31.51 16.05 12.78
N ALA A 43 32.32 16.65 13.66
CA ALA A 43 31.99 16.74 15.08
C ALA A 43 30.77 17.63 15.38
N GLU A 44 30.51 18.62 14.54
CA GLU A 44 29.34 19.49 14.62
C GLU A 44 28.06 18.70 14.31
N ASP A 45 28.07 17.84 13.29
CA ASP A 45 26.96 16.91 13.00
C ASP A 45 26.68 15.95 14.16
N MET A 46 27.75 15.44 14.79
CA MET A 46 27.62 14.59 15.98
C MET A 46 27.00 15.34 17.16
N LEU A 47 27.38 16.60 17.39
CA LEU A 47 26.77 17.42 18.43
C LEU A 47 25.29 17.67 18.15
N GLN A 48 24.91 17.87 16.89
CA GLN A 48 23.51 18.01 16.49
C GLN A 48 22.74 16.70 16.71
N PHE A 49 23.31 15.54 16.37
CA PHE A 49 22.71 14.24 16.70
C PHE A 49 22.49 14.06 18.20
N LEU A 50 23.43 14.50 19.05
CA LEU A 50 23.28 14.40 20.51
C LEU A 50 22.07 15.18 21.06
N THR A 51 21.59 16.21 20.35
CA THR A 51 20.38 16.96 20.76
C THR A 51 19.09 16.14 20.64
N VAL A 52 19.08 15.16 19.72
CA VAL A 52 17.97 14.23 19.50
C VAL A 52 18.30 12.82 19.99
N PHE A 53 19.49 12.61 20.54
CA PHE A 53 19.90 11.31 21.07
C PHE A 53 18.98 10.89 22.21
N ASN A 54 18.47 9.66 22.14
CA ASN A 54 17.49 9.10 23.08
C ASN A 54 16.12 9.81 23.07
N THR A 55 15.82 10.61 22.02
CA THR A 55 14.44 11.01 21.72
C THR A 55 13.74 9.86 20.97
N GLN A 56 12.43 9.69 21.18
CA GLN A 56 11.65 8.67 20.49
C GLN A 56 11.57 9.00 19.00
N TRP A 57 11.98 8.04 18.17
CA TRP A 57 11.79 8.08 16.73
C TRP A 57 10.52 7.29 16.38
N GLY A 58 9.62 7.89 15.59
CA GLY A 58 8.33 7.30 15.23
C GLY A 58 7.16 7.76 16.12
N PRO A 59 5.95 7.21 15.90
CA PRO A 59 4.75 7.61 16.60
C PRO A 59 4.83 7.29 18.11
N ASP A 60 4.21 8.14 18.94
CA ASP A 60 3.96 7.83 20.35
C ASP A 60 2.79 6.83 20.44
N MET A 61 3.08 5.62 20.88
CA MET A 61 2.09 4.54 21.02
C MET A 61 1.47 4.47 22.43
N THR A 62 1.78 5.41 23.32
CA THR A 62 1.29 5.44 24.71
C THR A 62 0.01 6.26 24.92
N VAL A 63 -0.56 6.78 23.83
CA VAL A 63 -1.79 7.59 23.83
C VAL A 63 -3.00 6.73 24.25
N ALA A 64 -3.99 7.34 24.90
CA ALA A 64 -5.19 6.64 25.36
C ALA A 64 -6.01 6.06 24.19
N CYS A 65 -6.49 4.82 24.34
CA CYS A 65 -7.35 4.13 23.37
C CYS A 65 -8.83 4.58 23.50
N ASP A 66 -9.15 5.82 23.12
CA ASP A 66 -10.51 6.35 23.15
C ASP A 66 -11.23 6.29 21.80
N TYR A 67 -10.49 6.07 20.70
CA TYR A 67 -11.05 5.82 19.38
C TYR A 67 -11.85 4.52 19.35
N GLN A 68 -13.14 4.60 19.05
CA GLN A 68 -14.05 3.45 19.05
C GLN A 68 -14.03 2.64 17.74
N GLY A 69 -13.47 3.20 16.67
CA GLY A 69 -13.48 2.59 15.35
C GLY A 69 -14.82 2.66 14.61
N THR A 70 -14.76 2.45 13.30
CA THR A 70 -15.89 2.08 12.44
C THR A 70 -16.14 0.58 12.52
N GLU A 71 -17.29 0.10 12.01
CA GLU A 71 -17.58 -1.34 11.97
C GLU A 71 -16.51 -2.14 11.22
N PHE A 72 -15.98 -1.57 10.13
CA PHE A 72 -14.91 -2.23 9.37
C PHE A 72 -13.60 -2.30 10.18
N GLU A 73 -13.21 -1.21 10.83
CA GLU A 73 -12.00 -1.19 11.66
C GLU A 73 -12.13 -2.12 12.88
N THR A 74 -13.32 -2.19 13.49
CA THR A 74 -13.61 -3.12 14.58
C THR A 74 -13.49 -4.57 14.11
N LEU A 75 -14.08 -4.92 12.96
CA LEU A 75 -13.93 -6.26 12.38
C LEU A 75 -12.46 -6.59 12.13
N PHE A 76 -11.72 -5.68 11.50
CA PHE A 76 -10.29 -5.86 11.22
C PHE A 76 -9.51 -6.12 12.52
N ALA A 77 -9.73 -5.29 13.54
CA ALA A 77 -9.08 -5.44 14.84
C ALA A 77 -9.45 -6.76 15.52
N ASP A 78 -10.72 -7.18 15.46
CA ASP A 78 -11.17 -8.43 16.06
C ASP A 78 -10.57 -9.66 15.36
N LEU A 79 -10.41 -9.62 14.04
CA LEU A 79 -9.75 -10.68 13.27
C LEU A 79 -8.25 -10.78 13.64
N LEU A 80 -7.54 -9.66 13.73
CA LEU A 80 -6.12 -9.64 14.13
C LEU A 80 -5.89 -10.06 15.59
N ASN A 81 -6.77 -9.62 16.50
CA ASN A 81 -6.66 -9.94 17.93
C ASN A 81 -7.18 -11.34 18.27
N GLY A 82 -7.92 -11.96 17.35
CA GLY A 82 -8.52 -13.27 17.58
C GLY A 82 -9.82 -13.26 18.37
N ASN A 83 -10.51 -12.13 18.42
CA ASN A 83 -11.87 -12.03 18.95
C ASN A 83 -12.91 -12.47 17.92
N ALA A 84 -12.53 -12.47 16.63
CA ALA A 84 -13.29 -13.02 15.52
C ALA A 84 -12.40 -13.99 14.72
N GLN A 85 -13.04 -14.93 14.03
CA GLN A 85 -12.42 -15.80 13.04
C GLN A 85 -13.11 -15.57 11.70
N LEU A 86 -12.32 -15.32 10.65
CA LEU A 86 -12.83 -15.27 9.28
C LEU A 86 -13.07 -16.71 8.81
N ASP A 87 -14.34 -17.08 8.66
CA ASP A 87 -14.74 -18.45 8.31
C ASP A 87 -14.72 -18.65 6.80
N SER A 88 -15.16 -17.63 6.06
CA SER A 88 -15.10 -17.62 4.60
C SER A 88 -15.16 -16.19 4.05
N LEU A 89 -14.73 -16.03 2.80
CA LEU A 89 -14.83 -14.80 2.05
C LEU A 89 -15.33 -15.12 0.65
N TYR A 90 -16.52 -14.65 0.30
CA TYR A 90 -16.94 -14.62 -1.10
C TYR A 90 -16.24 -13.45 -1.79
N PHE A 91 -15.73 -13.70 -2.99
CA PHE A 91 -15.19 -12.66 -3.86
C PHE A 91 -15.88 -12.72 -5.22
N ALA A 92 -16.00 -11.56 -5.86
CA ALA A 92 -16.34 -11.44 -7.27
C ALA A 92 -15.64 -10.22 -7.87
N PHE A 93 -15.25 -10.33 -9.13
CA PHE A 93 -14.71 -9.20 -9.87
C PHE A 93 -15.02 -9.31 -11.36
N SER A 94 -15.05 -8.15 -12.01
CA SER A 94 -15.18 -8.01 -13.45
C SER A 94 -14.26 -6.88 -13.90
N ILE A 95 -13.10 -7.24 -14.44
CA ILE A 95 -12.10 -6.28 -14.92
C ILE A 95 -11.96 -6.34 -16.44
N TYR A 96 -11.77 -5.17 -17.05
CA TYR A 96 -11.71 -5.01 -18.49
C TYR A 96 -10.58 -4.07 -18.88
N ASP A 97 -9.80 -4.47 -19.88
CA ASP A 97 -8.74 -3.64 -20.42
C ASP A 97 -8.53 -3.86 -21.93
N SER A 98 -7.76 -2.96 -22.54
CA SER A 98 -7.30 -3.08 -23.91
C SER A 98 -5.82 -2.76 -24.03
N ALA A 99 -5.10 -3.52 -24.84
CA ALA A 99 -3.68 -3.33 -25.06
C ALA A 99 -3.33 -3.36 -26.55
N GLU A 100 -2.40 -2.50 -26.96
CA GLU A 100 -1.79 -2.58 -28.29
C GLU A 100 -0.68 -3.63 -28.30
N VAL A 101 -0.82 -4.62 -29.17
CA VAL A 101 0.15 -5.72 -29.28
C VAL A 101 0.66 -5.85 -30.70
N PHE A 102 1.91 -6.27 -30.82
CA PHE A 102 2.49 -6.67 -32.10
C PHE A 102 2.28 -8.16 -32.33
N LEU A 103 1.45 -8.52 -33.31
CA LEU A 103 1.30 -9.91 -33.75
C LEU A 103 2.24 -10.18 -34.94
N PRO A 104 2.95 -11.32 -35.00
CA PRO A 104 3.90 -11.61 -36.09
C PRO A 104 3.32 -11.52 -37.51
N GLU A 105 2.00 -11.69 -37.67
CA GLU A 105 1.29 -11.64 -38.95
C GLU A 105 0.72 -10.25 -39.28
N CYS A 106 0.83 -9.29 -38.35
CA CYS A 106 0.32 -7.94 -38.50
C CYS A 106 1.49 -6.95 -38.68
N PRO A 107 1.56 -6.22 -39.82
CA PRO A 107 2.63 -5.26 -40.05
C PRO A 107 2.56 -4.02 -39.13
N GLU A 108 1.40 -3.76 -38.54
CA GLU A 108 1.14 -2.69 -37.57
C GLU A 108 0.60 -3.29 -36.26
N PRO A 109 0.79 -2.62 -35.11
CA PRO A 109 0.16 -3.02 -33.85
C PRO A 109 -1.37 -3.15 -33.99
N VAL A 110 -1.93 -4.10 -33.25
CA VAL A 110 -3.38 -4.29 -33.17
C VAL A 110 -3.85 -4.12 -31.72
N THR A 111 -4.98 -3.48 -31.53
CA THR A 111 -5.62 -3.39 -30.22
C THR A 111 -6.37 -4.67 -29.93
N LEU A 112 -6.03 -5.34 -28.83
CA LEU A 112 -6.77 -6.45 -28.26
C LEU A 112 -7.53 -5.96 -27.03
N PHE A 113 -8.59 -6.69 -26.68
CA PHE A 113 -9.43 -6.41 -25.52
C PHE A 113 -9.49 -7.67 -24.65
N ASN A 114 -9.46 -7.50 -23.34
CA ASN A 114 -9.55 -8.59 -22.38
C ASN A 114 -10.61 -8.28 -21.34
N LEU A 115 -11.48 -9.26 -21.08
CA LEU A 115 -12.48 -9.22 -20.01
C LEU A 115 -12.24 -10.44 -19.14
N VAL A 116 -11.98 -10.21 -17.85
CA VAL A 116 -11.80 -11.26 -16.86
C VAL A 116 -12.89 -11.11 -15.81
N GLU A 117 -13.80 -12.08 -15.76
CA GLU A 117 -14.89 -12.16 -14.80
C GLU A 117 -14.75 -13.44 -13.99
N ARG A 118 -14.66 -13.31 -12.67
CA ARG A 118 -14.58 -14.46 -11.76
C ARG A 118 -15.29 -14.18 -10.46
N SER A 119 -15.72 -15.27 -9.83
CA SER A 119 -16.23 -15.24 -8.46
C SER A 119 -15.91 -16.56 -7.78
N GLY A 120 -15.81 -16.55 -6.47
CA GLY A 120 -15.51 -17.74 -5.69
C GLY A 120 -15.63 -17.52 -4.20
N THR A 121 -15.26 -18.54 -3.43
CA THR A 121 -15.23 -18.45 -1.97
C THR A 121 -13.91 -19.00 -1.47
N ILE A 122 -13.20 -18.19 -0.69
CA ILE A 122 -12.07 -18.62 0.13
C ILE A 122 -12.65 -19.13 1.46
N THR A 123 -12.22 -20.30 1.90
CA THR A 123 -12.70 -21.02 3.09
C THR A 123 -11.59 -21.34 4.09
N SER A 124 -10.32 -21.11 3.72
CA SER A 124 -9.17 -21.38 4.58
C SER A 124 -8.45 -20.10 4.97
N PHE A 125 -8.51 -19.74 6.24
CA PHE A 125 -7.82 -18.59 6.83
C PHE A 125 -6.95 -19.01 8.01
N GLU A 126 -5.79 -18.40 8.12
CA GLU A 126 -4.86 -18.56 9.23
C GLU A 126 -4.54 -17.20 9.84
N ARG A 127 -4.59 -17.12 11.18
CA ARG A 127 -4.13 -15.95 11.93
C ARG A 127 -2.73 -16.22 12.47
N LEU A 128 -1.78 -15.37 12.12
CA LEU A 128 -0.38 -15.48 12.50
C LEU A 128 0.12 -14.21 13.17
N THR A 129 1.05 -14.37 14.11
CA THR A 129 1.87 -13.28 14.64
C THR A 129 3.33 -13.61 14.33
N LEU A 130 3.96 -12.78 13.52
CA LEU A 130 5.35 -12.96 13.12
C LEU A 130 6.30 -12.59 14.28
N PRO A 131 7.56 -13.07 14.27
CA PRO A 131 8.52 -12.79 15.34
C PRO A 131 8.82 -11.30 15.58
N ASP A 132 8.59 -10.46 14.57
CA ASP A 132 8.73 -9.00 14.64
C ASP A 132 7.45 -8.29 15.13
N GLY A 133 6.44 -9.04 15.55
CA GLY A 133 5.17 -8.55 16.07
C GLY A 133 4.14 -8.20 15.00
N ARG A 134 4.48 -8.30 13.70
CA ARG A 134 3.48 -8.13 12.63
C ARG A 134 2.39 -9.18 12.77
N MET A 135 1.14 -8.76 12.64
CA MET A 135 -0.02 -9.63 12.70
C MET A 135 -0.61 -9.77 11.31
N THR A 136 -1.03 -10.98 10.95
CA THR A 136 -1.67 -11.24 9.66
C THR A 136 -2.82 -12.23 9.81
N VAL A 137 -3.90 -11.98 9.10
CA VAL A 137 -4.92 -12.99 8.76
C VAL A 137 -4.74 -13.25 7.29
N THR A 138 -4.27 -14.43 6.94
CA THR A 138 -3.87 -14.79 5.58
C THR A 138 -4.66 -15.99 5.09
N SER A 139 -4.80 -16.09 3.77
CA SER A 139 -5.43 -17.23 3.13
C SER A 139 -4.66 -17.66 1.90
N GLY A 140 -5.12 -18.73 1.27
CA GLY A 140 -4.48 -19.26 0.07
C GLY A 140 -5.02 -20.62 -0.28
N GLU A 141 -5.80 -20.71 -1.36
CA GLU A 141 -6.29 -21.98 -1.87
C GLU A 141 -6.53 -21.95 -3.38
N GLU A 142 -6.80 -23.12 -3.96
CA GLU A 142 -7.18 -23.21 -5.38
C GLU A 142 -8.69 -23.09 -5.52
N VAL A 143 -9.16 -22.10 -6.28
CA VAL A 143 -10.56 -21.92 -6.65
C VAL A 143 -10.65 -21.95 -8.17
N ASP A 144 -11.38 -22.93 -8.70
CA ASP A 144 -11.54 -23.15 -10.16
C ASP A 144 -10.22 -23.15 -10.93
N GLY A 145 -9.24 -23.93 -10.43
CA GLY A 145 -7.94 -24.14 -11.06
C GLY A 145 -6.94 -23.00 -10.93
N HIS A 146 -7.27 -21.94 -10.18
CA HIS A 146 -6.39 -20.79 -9.96
C HIS A 146 -6.18 -20.57 -8.47
N TYR A 147 -4.95 -20.27 -8.10
CA TYR A 147 -4.62 -19.92 -6.72
C TYR A 147 -5.18 -18.53 -6.40
N VAL A 148 -5.91 -18.42 -5.31
CA VAL A 148 -6.49 -17.17 -4.80
C VAL A 148 -6.09 -16.96 -3.35
N PHE A 149 -5.91 -15.70 -2.96
CA PHE A 149 -5.62 -15.34 -1.58
C PHE A 149 -6.23 -13.98 -1.22
N PHE A 150 -6.46 -13.80 0.06
CA PHE A 150 -6.91 -12.58 0.70
C PHE A 150 -6.21 -12.42 2.06
N ASP A 151 -5.52 -11.31 2.24
CA ASP A 151 -4.69 -11.03 3.41
C ASP A 151 -5.10 -9.71 4.08
N LEU A 152 -5.14 -9.73 5.42
CA LEU A 152 -5.27 -8.56 6.28
C LEU A 152 -4.02 -8.51 7.16
N ARG A 153 -3.27 -7.40 7.11
CA ARG A 153 -1.98 -7.27 7.80
C ARG A 153 -1.95 -6.03 8.67
N TYR A 154 -1.23 -6.11 9.78
CA TYR A 154 -0.90 -4.98 10.64
C TYR A 154 0.58 -4.98 11.00
N ASN A 155 1.22 -3.83 10.80
CA ASN A 155 2.60 -3.59 11.21
C ASN A 155 2.64 -2.67 12.45
N PRO A 156 3.03 -3.19 13.62
CA PRO A 156 3.07 -2.41 14.85
C PRO A 156 4.19 -1.36 14.88
N GLU A 157 5.24 -1.49 14.06
CA GLU A 157 6.35 -0.54 14.01
C GLU A 157 5.89 0.82 13.47
N PHE A 158 5.01 0.82 12.49
CA PHE A 158 4.50 2.03 11.83
C PHE A 158 3.02 2.29 12.10
N ALA A 159 2.35 1.40 12.86
CA ALA A 159 0.91 1.44 13.10
C ALA A 159 0.08 1.49 11.80
N VAL A 160 0.49 0.70 10.80
CA VAL A 160 -0.14 0.66 9.48
C VAL A 160 -0.79 -0.70 9.19
N TYR A 161 -1.83 -0.65 8.38
CA TYR A 161 -2.68 -1.77 7.99
C TYR A 161 -2.59 -1.97 6.48
N SER A 162 -2.75 -3.20 6.02
CA SER A 162 -2.94 -3.49 4.60
C SER A 162 -3.90 -4.66 4.36
N ILE A 163 -4.51 -4.62 3.19
CA ILE A 163 -5.47 -5.54 2.62
C ILE A 163 -4.97 -5.87 1.24
N GLU A 164 -4.90 -7.15 0.92
CA GLU A 164 -4.44 -7.64 -0.37
C GLU A 164 -5.34 -8.78 -0.80
N PHE A 165 -5.78 -8.75 -2.06
CA PHE A 165 -6.48 -9.83 -2.74
C PHE A 165 -5.72 -10.16 -4.02
N GLY A 166 -5.43 -11.43 -4.26
CA GLY A 166 -4.85 -11.88 -5.52
C GLY A 166 -5.55 -13.10 -6.08
N ASP A 167 -5.67 -13.15 -7.40
CA ASP A 167 -6.15 -14.31 -8.16
C ASP A 167 -5.17 -14.58 -9.30
N ALA A 168 -4.63 -15.80 -9.37
CA ALA A 168 -3.71 -16.21 -10.41
C ALA A 168 -4.30 -16.14 -11.82
N ALA A 169 -5.63 -16.10 -11.97
CA ALA A 169 -6.28 -15.83 -13.24
C ALA A 169 -6.01 -14.41 -13.75
N ILE A 170 -5.89 -13.43 -12.86
CA ILE A 170 -5.52 -12.05 -13.23
C ILE A 170 -4.06 -12.06 -13.70
N VAL A 171 -3.17 -12.73 -12.96
CA VAL A 171 -1.74 -12.86 -13.32
C VAL A 171 -1.57 -13.47 -14.72
N ALA A 172 -2.36 -14.49 -15.06
CA ALA A 172 -2.28 -15.17 -16.35
C ALA A 172 -2.62 -14.25 -17.53
N GLU A 173 -3.41 -13.21 -17.27
CA GLU A 173 -3.99 -12.30 -18.25
C GLU A 173 -3.39 -10.88 -18.17
N SER A 174 -2.54 -10.59 -17.17
CA SER A 174 -1.99 -9.25 -16.88
C SER A 174 -0.84 -8.81 -17.79
N ALA A 175 -0.49 -9.58 -18.82
CA ALA A 175 0.49 -9.14 -19.80
C ALA A 175 -0.03 -9.49 -21.19
N PRO A 176 -0.43 -8.50 -22.01
CA PRO A 176 -0.10 -7.07 -21.94
C PRO A 176 -1.18 -6.17 -21.29
N PHE A 177 -2.15 -6.73 -20.59
CA PHE A 177 -3.28 -5.99 -20.02
C PHE A 177 -3.02 -5.52 -18.58
N PHE A 178 -3.89 -4.66 -18.04
CA PHE A 178 -3.93 -4.24 -16.64
C PHE A 178 -2.63 -3.58 -16.15
N ASP A 179 -1.84 -2.97 -17.04
CA ASP A 179 -0.52 -2.39 -16.74
C ASP A 179 0.45 -3.35 -16.01
N GLY A 180 0.26 -4.67 -16.14
CA GLY A 180 1.06 -5.66 -15.42
C GLY A 180 0.65 -5.87 -13.96
N LEU A 181 -0.43 -5.25 -13.49
CA LEU A 181 -0.98 -5.47 -12.16
C LEU A 181 -1.52 -6.88 -12.02
N TRP A 182 -1.26 -7.50 -10.87
CA TRP A 182 -1.56 -8.91 -10.63
C TRP A 182 -2.36 -9.18 -9.36
N HIS A 183 -2.57 -8.14 -8.54
CA HIS A 183 -3.38 -8.19 -7.33
C HIS A 183 -4.08 -6.86 -7.07
N TYR A 184 -5.12 -6.92 -6.23
CA TYR A 184 -5.89 -5.80 -5.72
C TYR A 184 -5.44 -5.52 -4.28
N ALA A 185 -4.80 -4.38 -4.03
CA ALA A 185 -4.24 -4.09 -2.70
C ALA A 185 -4.29 -2.59 -2.40
N ASN A 186 -4.20 -2.25 -1.11
CA ASN A 186 -3.79 -0.90 -0.71
C ASN A 186 -2.31 -0.81 -0.38
N ASP A 187 -1.77 0.40 -0.57
CA ASP A 187 -0.54 0.78 0.12
C ASP A 187 -0.84 1.03 1.61
N HIS A 188 0.15 0.75 2.45
CA HIS A 188 0.09 0.75 3.91
C HIS A 188 -0.67 1.98 4.47
N ILE A 189 -1.77 1.76 5.18
CA ILE A 189 -2.64 2.83 5.67
C ILE A 189 -2.67 2.92 7.20
N GLY A 190 -2.59 4.12 7.75
CA GLY A 190 -2.84 4.38 9.16
C GLY A 190 -4.33 4.53 9.45
N LEU A 191 -4.72 4.37 10.72
CA LEU A 191 -6.09 4.68 11.17
C LEU A 191 -6.27 6.18 11.46
N PRO A 192 -7.50 6.72 11.32
CA PRO A 192 -8.71 6.03 10.84
C PRO A 192 -8.62 5.70 9.34
N PHE A 193 -9.27 4.62 8.93
CA PHE A 193 -9.44 4.32 7.50
C PHE A 193 -10.18 5.48 6.80
N PRO A 194 -9.94 5.68 5.48
CA PRO A 194 -10.67 6.66 4.71
C PRO A 194 -12.18 6.43 4.83
N SER A 195 -12.99 7.48 4.83
CA SER A 195 -14.45 7.33 4.98
C SER A 195 -15.12 6.56 3.83
N SER A 196 -14.41 6.37 2.71
CA SER A 196 -14.82 5.51 1.60
C SER A 196 -14.58 4.02 1.86
N TRP A 197 -13.87 3.68 2.92
CA TRP A 197 -13.65 2.31 3.37
C TRP A 197 -14.70 1.97 4.41
N TYR A 198 -15.57 1.02 4.10
CA TYR A 198 -16.66 0.65 4.99
C TYR A 198 -17.08 -0.80 4.81
N LEU A 199 -17.76 -1.31 5.81
CA LEU A 199 -18.43 -2.60 5.82
C LEU A 199 -19.93 -2.34 5.81
N ASP A 200 -20.65 -2.97 4.89
CA ASP A 200 -22.11 -2.95 4.86
C ASP A 200 -22.67 -4.34 4.51
N ASP A 201 -23.98 -4.41 4.25
CA ASP A 201 -24.68 -5.65 3.87
C ASP A 201 -24.17 -6.27 2.55
N LEU A 202 -23.46 -5.51 1.71
CA LEU A 202 -22.87 -5.96 0.45
C LEU A 202 -21.39 -6.34 0.58
N GLY A 203 -20.81 -6.17 1.76
CA GLY A 203 -19.46 -6.62 2.09
C GLY A 203 -18.49 -5.49 2.44
N ILE A 204 -17.20 -5.76 2.25
CA ILE A 204 -16.12 -4.80 2.44
C ILE A 204 -16.00 -3.97 1.17
N HIS A 205 -16.08 -2.66 1.35
CA HIS A 205 -15.79 -1.67 0.32
C HIS A 205 -14.51 -0.95 0.69
N PHE A 206 -13.50 -1.03 -0.16
CA PHE A 206 -12.31 -0.23 -0.01
C PHE A 206 -11.78 0.11 -1.42
N PRO A 207 -11.71 1.40 -1.79
CA PRO A 207 -11.11 1.77 -3.07
C PRO A 207 -9.65 1.33 -3.09
N SER A 208 -9.24 0.72 -4.18
CA SER A 208 -7.83 0.63 -4.48
C SER A 208 -7.42 1.94 -5.21
N TYR A 209 -6.23 2.41 -4.89
CA TYR A 209 -5.74 3.76 -5.24
C TYR A 209 -5.44 3.87 -6.74
N ASP A 210 -5.18 5.07 -7.26
CA ASP A 210 -4.65 5.21 -8.62
C ASP A 210 -3.44 4.26 -8.82
N GLY A 211 -3.44 3.50 -9.92
CA GLY A 211 -2.47 2.45 -10.24
C GLY A 211 -2.78 1.08 -9.65
N THR A 212 -4.05 0.77 -9.36
CA THR A 212 -4.49 -0.54 -8.85
C THR A 212 -5.61 -1.13 -9.73
N LEU A 213 -6.04 -2.36 -9.45
CA LEU A 213 -7.00 -3.06 -10.29
C LEU A 213 -8.41 -2.45 -10.34
N ASP A 214 -8.82 -1.61 -9.38
CA ASP A 214 -10.11 -0.87 -9.40
C ASP A 214 -10.23 0.08 -10.60
N GLU A 215 -9.11 0.47 -11.23
CA GLU A 215 -9.14 1.25 -12.47
C GLU A 215 -9.71 0.47 -13.66
N TYR A 216 -9.68 -0.87 -13.58
CA TYR A 216 -10.08 -1.76 -14.67
C TYR A 216 -11.47 -2.36 -14.45
N GLY A 217 -12.07 -2.21 -13.26
CA GLY A 217 -13.42 -2.65 -12.99
C GLY A 217 -13.71 -2.91 -11.52
N ASP A 218 -14.86 -3.52 -11.26
CA ASP A 218 -15.41 -3.61 -9.90
C ASP A 218 -14.94 -4.89 -9.17
N PHE A 219 -14.72 -4.76 -7.87
CA PHE A 219 -14.43 -5.86 -6.94
C PHE A 219 -15.47 -5.91 -5.81
N GLN A 220 -15.83 -7.12 -5.40
CA GLN A 220 -16.73 -7.36 -4.27
C GLN A 220 -16.11 -8.40 -3.34
N PHE A 221 -16.12 -8.10 -2.04
CA PHE A 221 -15.63 -8.99 -0.99
C PHE A 221 -16.67 -9.10 0.13
N VAL A 222 -17.26 -10.28 0.33
CA VAL A 222 -18.29 -10.50 1.35
C VAL A 222 -17.75 -11.46 2.42
N PRO A 223 -17.29 -10.94 3.57
CA PRO A 223 -16.75 -11.76 4.64
C PRO A 223 -17.87 -12.42 5.46
N PHE A 224 -17.61 -13.64 5.92
CA PHE A 224 -18.39 -14.33 6.95
C PHE A 224 -17.47 -14.69 8.11
N TRP A 225 -17.84 -14.30 9.31
CA TRP A 225 -17.02 -14.50 10.49
C TRP A 225 -17.84 -14.98 11.69
N SER A 226 -17.14 -15.64 12.60
CA SER A 226 -17.70 -16.16 13.85
C SER A 226 -16.89 -15.69 15.05
N VAL A 227 -17.50 -15.75 16.24
CA VAL A 227 -16.77 -15.54 17.49
C VAL A 227 -16.14 -16.87 17.88
N PRO A 228 -14.82 -16.95 18.11
CA PRO A 228 -14.16 -18.19 18.48
C PRO A 228 -14.75 -18.79 19.75
N VAL A 229 -15.02 -20.10 19.73
CA VAL A 229 -15.49 -20.81 20.91
C VAL A 229 -14.34 -20.93 21.91
N ALA A 230 -14.53 -20.43 23.13
CA ALA A 230 -13.53 -20.50 24.19
C ALA A 230 -13.04 -21.94 24.41
N GLY A 231 -11.76 -22.20 24.11
CA GLY A 231 -11.11 -23.50 24.33
C GLY A 231 -10.37 -24.13 23.14
N GLN A 232 -10.35 -23.48 21.97
CA GLN A 232 -9.55 -23.91 20.81
C GLN A 232 -8.45 -22.89 20.47
N THR A 233 -7.53 -22.64 21.41
CA THR A 233 -6.22 -22.10 21.06
C THR A 233 -5.29 -23.30 20.89
N GLY A 234 -5.12 -23.75 19.65
CA GLY A 234 -4.04 -24.67 19.31
C GLY A 234 -2.70 -23.98 19.51
N GLU A 235 -1.79 -24.67 20.20
CA GLU A 235 -0.35 -24.38 20.21
C GLU A 235 0.24 -24.45 18.80
#